data_AF-A0A938LM01-F1
#
_entry.id   AF-A0A938LM01-F1
#
_cell.length_a   1.000
_cell.length_b   1.000
_cell.length_c   1.000
_cell.angle_alpha   90.00
_cell.angle_beta   90.00
_cell.angle_gamma   90.00
#
_symmetry.space_group_name_H-M   'P 1'
#
loop_
_entity.id
_entity.type
_entity.pdbx_description
1 polymer ?
#
loop_
_entity_poly.entity_id
_entity_poly.type
_entity_poly.pdbx_seq_one_letter_code
_entity_poly.pdbx_strand_id
1 'polypeptide(L)'
;MKTKRCLHLRSLVVVVVVMMMMMMMATVSMGDRVQAKLVACLGASNTYGYGLANRSAECYPAQMARILRAFDPTWEVRNFGVNGTCVLQKGTLPYIRQGACSEALACHPDIVVIQLGGNDSVAANWVHKADFLVDFLVLIDAFARLPSRPRIYVQFPPPFLPNPYGLNDNVVRSEINPLIAQLPAFRDVQIIDTYIPLKEARNLLQADGVHLTTEGAGYLAEIVGSTILGMRGTPDFTGDGKVDTQDLLRMIASWGRNDPSVDIAPPPFGDGIVDRKDLEVLMRYWGQEMGLLACWALDEAEGLVAFDSAGGNDGTLVGSPVWQPAAGKIGGALQFGDVGACVRTPFVRSPSEGAWHRVAFVWDGSNRILCVDDVEVIRDTQSSLAPSAGGLNIGAGSTLAPGTFWSGLIDDVRIYNRAVKLLSK
;
A
#
# COMPACT_ATOMS: atom_id res chain seq x y z
N MET A 1 67.97 5.78 4.60
CA MET A 1 67.37 5.20 5.83
C MET A 1 66.06 5.85 6.32
N LYS A 2 65.48 6.88 5.67
CA LYS A 2 64.26 7.56 6.18
C LYS A 2 62.91 7.07 5.59
N THR A 3 62.90 6.28 4.52
CA THR A 3 61.65 5.89 3.82
C THR A 3 61.00 4.59 4.31
N LYS A 4 61.72 3.69 5.01
CA LYS A 4 61.14 2.44 5.55
C LYS A 4 60.38 2.63 6.88
N ARG A 5 60.65 3.69 7.63
CA ARG A 5 59.97 3.97 8.93
C ARG A 5 58.55 4.55 8.77
N CYS A 6 58.22 5.17 7.64
CA CYS A 6 56.92 5.81 7.44
C CYS A 6 55.81 4.81 7.03
N LEU A 7 56.19 3.71 6.34
CA LEU A 7 55.23 2.67 5.93
C LEU A 7 54.78 1.80 7.13
N HIS A 8 55.70 1.46 8.03
CA HIS A 8 55.38 0.65 9.21
C HIS A 8 54.49 1.41 10.22
N LEU A 9 54.64 2.73 10.33
CA LEU A 9 53.81 3.53 11.24
C LEU A 9 52.36 3.69 10.72
N ARG A 10 52.17 3.78 9.40
CA ARG A 10 50.83 3.84 8.78
C ARG A 10 50.10 2.50 8.87
N SER A 11 50.78 1.39 8.65
CA SER A 11 50.18 0.05 8.80
C SER A 11 49.83 -0.28 10.25
N LEU A 12 50.66 0.16 11.22
CA LEU A 12 50.39 -0.07 12.65
C LEU A 12 49.21 0.76 13.16
N VAL A 13 49.07 2.02 12.70
CA VAL A 13 47.93 2.88 13.06
C VAL A 13 46.62 2.33 12.48
N VAL A 14 46.62 1.80 11.24
CA VAL A 14 45.42 1.19 10.65
C VAL A 14 45.02 -0.09 11.39
N VAL A 15 45.97 -0.95 11.77
CA VAL A 15 45.67 -2.19 12.52
C VAL A 15 45.15 -1.89 13.92
N VAL A 16 45.69 -0.88 14.61
CA VAL A 16 45.22 -0.47 15.95
C VAL A 16 43.82 0.18 15.88
N VAL A 17 43.54 0.99 14.85
CA VAL A 17 42.21 1.59 14.66
C VAL A 17 41.17 0.52 14.29
N VAL A 18 41.53 -0.47 13.47
CA VAL A 18 40.65 -1.60 13.12
C VAL A 18 40.41 -2.51 14.33
N MET A 19 41.43 -2.79 15.16
CA MET A 19 41.24 -3.52 16.43
C MET A 19 40.42 -2.73 17.45
N MET A 20 40.58 -1.41 17.56
CA MET A 20 39.73 -0.57 18.44
C MET A 20 38.29 -0.48 17.92
N MET A 21 38.06 -0.44 16.60
CA MET A 21 36.72 -0.52 16.01
C MET A 21 36.09 -1.91 16.22
N MET A 22 36.86 -3.00 16.11
CA MET A 22 36.39 -4.36 16.41
C MET A 22 36.11 -4.57 17.91
N MET A 23 36.87 -3.94 18.81
CA MET A 23 36.59 -3.96 20.26
C MET A 23 35.41 -3.06 20.66
N MET A 24 35.17 -1.95 19.96
CA MET A 24 33.97 -1.12 20.17
C MET A 24 32.68 -1.80 19.67
N MET A 25 32.78 -2.72 18.69
CA MET A 25 31.64 -3.56 18.29
C MET A 25 31.32 -4.69 19.30
N ALA A 26 32.22 -5.00 20.25
CA ALA A 26 32.06 -6.09 21.20
C ALA A 26 31.40 -5.70 22.55
N THR A 27 30.94 -4.45 22.70
CA THR A 27 30.17 -4.02 23.90
C THR A 27 28.91 -3.23 23.56
N VAL A 28 28.34 -3.46 22.36
CA VAL A 28 26.92 -3.19 22.17
C VAL A 28 26.18 -4.12 23.13
N SER A 29 25.70 -3.53 24.22
CA SER A 29 24.65 -4.07 25.06
C SER A 29 23.71 -4.92 24.21
N MET A 30 23.44 -6.16 24.62
CA MET A 30 22.25 -6.91 24.19
C MET A 30 21.02 -6.15 24.74
N GLY A 31 20.79 -4.95 24.24
CA GLY A 31 19.64 -4.11 24.50
C GLY A 31 18.64 -4.39 23.40
N ASP A 32 17.64 -5.18 23.77
CA ASP A 32 16.40 -5.47 23.07
C ASP A 32 16.54 -5.99 21.64
N ARG A 33 16.72 -7.33 21.52
CA ARG A 33 16.20 -8.02 20.35
C ARG A 33 14.71 -7.71 20.28
N VAL A 34 14.22 -7.11 19.20
CA VAL A 34 12.79 -6.96 18.94
C VAL A 34 12.14 -8.35 19.07
N GLN A 35 11.37 -8.55 20.14
CA GLN A 35 10.96 -9.85 20.68
C GLN A 35 9.60 -10.32 20.17
N ALA A 36 9.09 -9.71 19.09
CA ALA A 36 7.68 -9.75 18.76
C ALA A 36 7.47 -10.13 17.28
N LYS A 37 6.97 -11.35 17.03
CA LYS A 37 6.76 -11.97 15.69
C LYS A 37 5.44 -12.73 15.60
N LEU A 38 4.43 -12.32 16.37
CA LEU A 38 3.11 -12.95 16.34
C LEU A 38 2.20 -12.25 15.32
N VAL A 39 1.82 -12.98 14.28
CA VAL A 39 0.82 -12.58 13.29
C VAL A 39 -0.53 -13.18 13.64
N ALA A 40 -1.54 -12.34 13.82
CA ALA A 40 -2.94 -12.77 13.93
C ALA A 40 -3.63 -12.59 12.57
N CYS A 41 -4.07 -13.70 11.95
CA CYS A 41 -4.86 -13.68 10.72
C CYS A 41 -6.36 -13.73 11.07
N LEU A 42 -7.06 -12.63 10.83
CA LEU A 42 -8.50 -12.47 11.05
C LEU A 42 -9.21 -12.58 9.71
N GLY A 43 -10.36 -13.25 9.68
CA GLY A 43 -11.14 -13.27 8.46
C GLY A 43 -12.28 -14.27 8.46
N ALA A 44 -12.86 -14.43 7.28
CA ALA A 44 -13.95 -15.36 7.06
C ALA A 44 -13.46 -16.77 6.67
N SER A 45 -14.19 -17.43 5.78
CA SER A 45 -13.95 -18.83 5.39
C SER A 45 -12.65 -19.08 4.63
N ASN A 46 -12.17 -18.11 3.83
CA ASN A 46 -10.86 -18.23 3.16
C ASN A 46 -9.69 -18.13 4.15
N THR A 47 -9.81 -17.31 5.19
CA THR A 47 -8.84 -17.31 6.30
C THR A 47 -8.97 -18.58 7.14
N TYR A 48 -10.19 -19.02 7.44
CA TYR A 48 -10.41 -20.30 8.12
C TYR A 48 -9.80 -21.48 7.34
N GLY A 49 -9.90 -21.48 6.00
CA GLY A 49 -9.49 -22.61 5.14
C GLY A 49 -10.64 -23.59 4.90
N TYR A 50 -11.83 -23.07 4.63
CA TYR A 50 -13.03 -23.86 4.35
C TYR A 50 -12.82 -24.76 3.11
N GLY A 51 -13.27 -26.01 3.21
CA GLY A 51 -13.17 -26.99 2.12
C GLY A 51 -11.80 -27.64 1.92
N LEU A 52 -10.74 -27.15 2.58
CA LEU A 52 -9.41 -27.76 2.51
C LEU A 52 -9.32 -29.02 3.38
N ALA A 53 -8.71 -30.07 2.84
CA ALA A 53 -8.62 -31.37 3.50
C ALA A 53 -7.74 -31.32 4.75
N ASN A 54 -6.62 -30.59 4.69
CA ASN A 54 -5.70 -30.39 5.78
C ASN A 54 -5.53 -28.90 6.11
N ARG A 55 -6.58 -28.32 6.71
CA ARG A 55 -6.63 -26.91 7.10
C ARG A 55 -5.37 -26.43 7.82
N SER A 56 -4.81 -27.21 8.75
CA SER A 56 -3.64 -26.81 9.56
C SER A 56 -2.34 -26.70 8.75
N ALA A 57 -2.29 -27.20 7.52
CA ALA A 57 -1.15 -27.10 6.61
C ALA A 57 -1.43 -26.30 5.33
N GLU A 58 -2.69 -26.33 4.86
CA GLU A 58 -3.10 -25.87 3.53
C GLU A 58 -3.78 -24.49 3.53
N CYS A 59 -4.33 -24.02 4.65
CA CYS A 59 -4.91 -22.68 4.68
C CYS A 59 -3.83 -21.59 4.53
N TYR A 60 -4.17 -20.43 3.96
CA TYR A 60 -3.17 -19.40 3.68
C TYR A 60 -2.40 -18.95 4.94
N PRO A 61 -3.00 -18.86 6.15
CA PRO A 61 -2.22 -18.54 7.34
C PRO A 61 -1.16 -19.61 7.68
N ALA A 62 -1.47 -20.90 7.48
CA ALA A 62 -0.52 -21.99 7.70
C ALA A 62 0.60 -22.00 6.64
N GLN A 63 0.25 -21.73 5.39
CA GLN A 63 1.25 -21.61 4.31
C GLN A 63 2.15 -20.39 4.53
N MET A 64 1.55 -19.26 4.91
CA MET A 64 2.26 -18.03 5.26
C MET A 64 3.17 -18.24 6.48
N ALA A 65 2.75 -19.03 7.47
CA ALA A 65 3.61 -19.40 8.60
C ALA A 65 4.90 -20.09 8.15
N ARG A 66 4.82 -20.97 7.14
CA ARG A 66 6.00 -21.64 6.56
C ARG A 66 6.91 -20.64 5.86
N ILE A 67 6.32 -19.74 5.07
CA ILE A 67 7.00 -18.64 4.37
C ILE A 67 7.76 -17.77 5.38
N LEU A 68 7.09 -17.22 6.39
CA LEU A 68 7.72 -16.35 7.38
C LEU A 68 8.79 -17.08 8.21
N ARG A 69 8.56 -18.34 8.59
CA ARG A 69 9.53 -19.12 9.37
C ARG A 69 10.79 -19.50 8.58
N ALA A 70 10.73 -19.49 7.26
CA ALA A 70 11.93 -19.62 6.44
C ALA A 70 12.86 -18.40 6.58
N PHE A 71 12.33 -17.21 6.90
CA PHE A 71 13.08 -15.96 7.13
C PHE A 71 13.66 -15.96 8.51
N ASP A 72 12.78 -16.24 9.46
CA ASP A 72 13.11 -16.25 10.85
C ASP A 72 12.26 -17.30 11.57
N PRO A 73 12.88 -18.36 12.11
CA PRO A 73 12.14 -19.48 12.70
C PRO A 73 11.30 -19.07 13.92
N THR A 74 11.49 -17.88 14.46
CA THR A 74 10.72 -17.38 15.60
C THR A 74 9.41 -16.68 15.22
N TRP A 75 9.07 -16.59 13.93
CA TRP A 75 7.73 -16.19 13.49
C TRP A 75 6.65 -17.16 13.97
N GLU A 76 5.56 -16.60 14.48
CA GLU A 76 4.35 -17.32 14.83
C GLU A 76 3.17 -16.72 14.07
N VAL A 77 2.38 -17.57 13.40
CA VAL A 77 1.14 -17.15 12.74
C VAL A 77 0.00 -17.92 13.35
N ARG A 78 -1.03 -17.21 13.81
CA ARG A 78 -2.26 -17.79 14.37
C ARG A 78 -3.45 -17.45 13.48
N ASN A 79 -4.25 -18.46 13.22
CA ASN A 79 -5.43 -18.36 12.38
C ASN A 79 -6.68 -18.19 13.25
N PHE A 80 -7.31 -17.01 13.15
CA PHE A 80 -8.55 -16.63 13.84
C PHE A 80 -9.72 -16.50 12.85
N GLY A 81 -9.67 -17.20 11.72
CA GLY A 81 -10.75 -17.20 10.73
C GLY A 81 -12.04 -17.84 11.27
N VAL A 82 -13.20 -17.28 10.90
CA VAL A 82 -14.52 -17.81 11.26
C VAL A 82 -15.43 -17.81 10.03
N ASN A 83 -15.91 -18.98 9.61
CA ASN A 83 -16.73 -19.11 8.41
C ASN A 83 -17.95 -18.18 8.41
N GLY A 84 -18.22 -17.54 7.28
CA GLY A 84 -19.42 -16.70 7.06
C GLY A 84 -19.44 -15.36 7.79
N THR A 85 -18.37 -14.99 8.52
CA THR A 85 -18.35 -13.71 9.24
C THR A 85 -18.25 -12.49 8.32
N CYS A 86 -18.84 -11.40 8.79
CA CYS A 86 -18.90 -10.10 8.14
C CYS A 86 -18.35 -9.00 9.05
N VAL A 87 -18.08 -7.83 8.48
CA VAL A 87 -17.66 -6.63 9.23
C VAL A 87 -18.85 -5.99 9.93
N LEU A 88 -19.96 -5.85 9.20
CA LEU A 88 -21.17 -5.16 9.64
C LEU A 88 -21.68 -5.74 10.97
N GLN A 89 -21.82 -4.87 11.97
CA GLN A 89 -22.32 -5.26 13.29
C GLN A 89 -23.81 -5.60 13.31
N LYS A 90 -24.55 -5.12 12.30
CA LYS A 90 -25.95 -5.48 12.04
C LYS A 90 -26.09 -6.60 11.01
N GLY A 91 -24.97 -7.11 10.49
CA GLY A 91 -24.97 -8.26 9.59
C GLY A 91 -25.29 -9.57 10.32
N THR A 92 -25.42 -10.64 9.53
CA THR A 92 -25.82 -11.97 9.99
C THR A 92 -24.83 -12.59 10.99
N LEU A 93 -23.53 -12.33 10.84
CA LEU A 93 -22.50 -12.88 11.72
C LEU A 93 -21.32 -11.90 11.89
N PRO A 94 -21.43 -10.88 12.75
CA PRO A 94 -20.38 -9.87 12.92
C PRO A 94 -19.10 -10.48 13.50
N TYR A 95 -17.96 -10.28 12.84
CA TYR A 95 -16.67 -10.84 13.26
C TYR A 95 -16.26 -10.36 14.65
N ILE A 96 -16.48 -9.08 14.96
CA ILE A 96 -16.12 -8.46 16.25
C ILE A 96 -16.82 -9.10 17.45
N ARG A 97 -17.92 -9.85 17.23
CA ARG A 97 -18.67 -10.56 18.28
C ARG A 97 -18.29 -12.03 18.42
N GLN A 98 -17.37 -12.52 17.60
CA GLN A 98 -16.95 -13.92 17.64
C GLN A 98 -15.87 -14.14 18.69
N GLY A 99 -15.84 -15.35 19.28
CA GLY A 99 -14.80 -15.76 20.22
C GLY A 99 -13.39 -15.62 19.64
N ALA A 100 -13.21 -15.91 18.35
CA ALA A 100 -11.93 -15.75 17.65
C ALA A 100 -11.40 -14.30 17.67
N CYS A 101 -12.28 -13.28 17.61
CA CYS A 101 -11.85 -11.89 17.74
C CYS A 101 -11.35 -11.60 19.16
N SER A 102 -12.04 -12.09 20.18
CA SER A 102 -11.61 -11.96 21.58
C SER A 102 -10.28 -12.67 21.83
N GLU A 103 -10.09 -13.87 21.27
CA GLU A 103 -8.85 -14.62 21.37
C GLU A 103 -7.68 -13.94 20.63
N ALA A 104 -7.95 -13.35 19.46
CA ALA A 104 -6.96 -12.56 18.71
C ALA A 104 -6.55 -11.28 19.46
N LEU A 105 -7.48 -10.62 20.16
CA LEU A 105 -7.14 -9.46 21.01
C LEU A 105 -6.29 -9.89 22.21
N ALA A 106 -6.63 -11.02 22.83
CA ALA A 106 -5.95 -11.53 24.03
C ALA A 106 -4.51 -12.00 23.77
N CYS A 107 -4.15 -12.32 22.53
CA CYS A 107 -2.79 -12.75 22.20
C CYS A 107 -1.80 -11.60 21.99
N HIS A 108 -2.25 -10.34 22.05
CA HIS A 108 -1.41 -9.14 21.85
C HIS A 108 -0.48 -9.25 20.63
N PRO A 109 -1.03 -9.48 19.41
CA PRO A 109 -0.22 -9.69 18.23
C PRO A 109 0.61 -8.45 17.89
N ASP A 110 1.69 -8.68 17.15
CA ASP A 110 2.58 -7.65 16.63
C ASP A 110 2.19 -7.25 15.21
N ILE A 111 1.55 -8.19 14.49
CA ILE A 111 0.98 -7.96 13.17
C ILE A 111 -0.44 -8.52 13.15
N VAL A 112 -1.36 -7.75 12.59
CA VAL A 112 -2.74 -8.16 12.35
C VAL A 112 -2.97 -8.14 10.85
N VAL A 113 -3.50 -9.23 10.31
CA VAL A 113 -3.87 -9.35 8.90
C VAL A 113 -5.37 -9.62 8.84
N ILE A 114 -6.14 -8.74 8.21
CA ILE A 114 -7.60 -8.81 8.16
C ILE A 114 -8.05 -9.11 6.73
N GLN A 115 -8.82 -10.18 6.54
CA GLN A 115 -9.50 -10.50 5.30
C GLN A 115 -11.01 -10.67 5.57
N LEU A 116 -11.72 -9.54 5.58
CA LEU A 116 -13.18 -9.44 5.80
C LEU A 116 -13.81 -8.51 4.76
N GLY A 117 -15.14 -8.49 4.69
CA GLY A 117 -15.91 -7.70 3.71
C GLY A 117 -16.64 -8.57 2.69
N GLY A 118 -16.09 -9.74 2.34
CA GLY A 118 -16.71 -10.63 1.35
C GLY A 118 -18.15 -11.01 1.68
N ASN A 119 -18.42 -11.48 2.91
CA ASN A 119 -19.78 -11.86 3.34
C ASN A 119 -20.71 -10.67 3.57
N ASP A 120 -20.19 -9.45 3.68
CA ASP A 120 -21.01 -8.25 3.73
C ASP A 120 -21.74 -8.02 2.39
N SER A 121 -21.19 -8.52 1.27
CA SER A 121 -21.78 -8.41 -0.07
C SER A 121 -23.12 -9.13 -0.24
N VAL A 122 -23.46 -10.05 0.66
CA VAL A 122 -24.76 -10.74 0.65
C VAL A 122 -25.87 -9.70 0.86
N ALA A 123 -26.93 -9.75 0.06
CA ALA A 123 -28.00 -8.75 0.08
C ALA A 123 -28.57 -8.48 1.48
N ALA A 124 -28.76 -9.53 2.29
CA ALA A 124 -29.25 -9.42 3.66
C ALA A 124 -28.32 -8.63 4.61
N ASN A 125 -27.02 -8.58 4.32
CA ASN A 125 -26.05 -7.77 5.06
C ASN A 125 -25.92 -6.38 4.45
N TRP A 126 -25.81 -6.29 3.12
CA TRP A 126 -25.52 -5.04 2.42
C TRP A 126 -26.65 -3.99 2.49
N VAL A 127 -27.84 -4.36 2.97
CA VAL A 127 -28.86 -3.37 3.40
C VAL A 127 -28.33 -2.40 4.47
N HIS A 128 -27.29 -2.77 5.22
CA HIS A 128 -26.64 -1.97 6.26
C HIS A 128 -25.34 -1.28 5.79
N LYS A 129 -25.07 -1.21 4.48
CA LYS A 129 -23.80 -0.71 3.92
C LYS A 129 -23.33 0.67 4.43
N ALA A 130 -24.26 1.53 4.85
CA ALA A 130 -23.93 2.84 5.41
C ALA A 130 -23.04 2.75 6.67
N ASP A 131 -23.12 1.64 7.41
CA ASP A 131 -22.34 1.41 8.62
C ASP A 131 -21.00 0.71 8.35
N PHE A 132 -20.78 0.17 7.13
CA PHE A 132 -19.66 -0.74 6.83
C PHE A 132 -18.30 -0.14 7.19
N LEU A 133 -18.03 1.08 6.72
CA LEU A 133 -16.74 1.75 6.97
C LEU A 133 -16.52 2.01 8.47
N VAL A 134 -17.55 2.50 9.16
CA VAL A 134 -17.49 2.78 10.60
C VAL A 134 -17.28 1.49 11.40
N ASP A 135 -18.02 0.43 11.08
CA ASP A 135 -17.88 -0.87 11.74
C ASP A 135 -16.50 -1.50 11.50
N PHE A 136 -15.92 -1.33 10.30
CA PHE A 136 -14.55 -1.77 10.03
C PHE A 136 -13.55 -1.00 10.89
N LEU A 137 -13.70 0.32 10.99
CA LEU A 137 -12.84 1.16 11.83
C LEU A 137 -12.94 0.78 13.31
N VAL A 138 -14.13 0.41 13.80
CA VAL A 138 -14.30 -0.11 15.17
C VAL A 138 -13.48 -1.38 15.40
N LEU A 139 -13.48 -2.32 14.44
CA LEU A 139 -12.65 -3.53 14.51
C LEU A 139 -11.16 -3.18 14.51
N ILE A 140 -10.70 -2.32 13.58
CA ILE A 140 -9.29 -1.88 13.51
C ILE A 140 -8.88 -1.22 14.83
N ASP A 141 -9.71 -0.34 15.38
CA ASP A 141 -9.45 0.38 16.63
C ASP A 141 -9.34 -0.54 17.84
N ALA A 142 -10.01 -1.69 17.83
CA ALA A 142 -9.84 -2.69 18.89
C ALA A 142 -8.40 -3.22 18.94
N PHE A 143 -7.80 -3.48 17.77
CA PHE A 143 -6.42 -3.96 17.67
C PHE A 143 -5.37 -2.85 17.80
N ALA A 144 -5.61 -1.68 17.20
CA ALA A 144 -4.68 -0.55 17.26
C ALA A 144 -4.44 -0.04 18.70
N ARG A 145 -5.40 -0.27 19.61
CA ARG A 145 -5.31 0.10 21.04
C ARG A 145 -4.56 -0.93 21.89
N LEU A 146 -4.16 -2.06 21.34
CA LEU A 146 -3.41 -3.06 22.11
C LEU A 146 -2.03 -2.51 22.52
N PRO A 147 -1.52 -2.87 23.71
CA PRO A 147 -0.18 -2.49 24.16
C PRO A 147 0.96 -2.89 23.20
N SER A 148 0.78 -3.97 22.43
CA SER A 148 1.73 -4.43 21.40
C SER A 148 1.83 -3.48 20.20
N ARG A 149 0.85 -2.59 20.01
CA ARG A 149 0.75 -1.62 18.90
C ARG A 149 0.98 -2.31 17.54
N PRO A 150 0.11 -3.28 17.17
CA PRO A 150 0.34 -4.10 15.99
C PRO A 150 0.39 -3.26 14.71
N ARG A 151 1.21 -3.69 13.75
CA ARG A 151 1.07 -3.26 12.35
C ARG A 151 -0.13 -3.97 11.74
N ILE A 152 -1.05 -3.22 11.14
CA ILE A 152 -2.32 -3.77 10.65
C ILE A 152 -2.34 -3.75 9.12
N TYR A 153 -2.60 -4.90 8.53
CA TYR A 153 -2.81 -5.09 7.12
C TYR A 153 -4.27 -5.48 6.87
N VAL A 154 -4.89 -4.88 5.85
CA VAL A 154 -6.24 -5.22 5.40
C VAL A 154 -6.17 -5.68 3.96
N GLN A 155 -6.58 -6.92 3.72
CA GLN A 155 -6.69 -7.46 2.38
C GLN A 155 -8.04 -7.08 1.76
N PHE A 156 -8.08 -6.86 0.45
CA PHE A 156 -9.35 -6.96 -0.24
C PHE A 156 -9.92 -8.39 -0.13
N PRO A 157 -11.25 -8.57 -0.06
CA PRO A 157 -11.85 -9.87 -0.26
C PRO A 157 -11.44 -10.44 -1.62
N PRO A 158 -11.14 -11.75 -1.72
CA PRO A 158 -10.95 -12.42 -3.01
C PRO A 158 -12.18 -12.27 -3.91
N PRO A 159 -12.01 -12.34 -5.24
CA PRO A 159 -13.11 -12.28 -6.17
C PRO A 159 -13.98 -13.54 -6.10
N PHE A 160 -15.27 -13.39 -6.42
CA PHE A 160 -16.22 -14.48 -6.47
C PHE A 160 -16.69 -14.78 -7.90
N LEU A 161 -16.85 -16.06 -8.21
CA LEU A 161 -17.61 -16.54 -9.36
C LEU A 161 -19.10 -16.71 -8.97
N PRO A 162 -20.01 -16.96 -9.92
CA PRO A 162 -21.37 -17.37 -9.59
C PRO A 162 -21.36 -18.51 -8.56
N ASN A 163 -22.00 -18.28 -7.43
CA ASN A 163 -21.87 -19.13 -6.25
C ASN A 163 -23.23 -19.34 -5.58
N PRO A 164 -23.41 -20.45 -4.84
CA PRO A 164 -24.68 -20.77 -4.20
C PRO A 164 -24.94 -19.97 -2.90
N TYR A 165 -23.98 -19.16 -2.44
CA TYR A 165 -24.02 -18.50 -1.14
C TYR A 165 -24.61 -17.08 -1.20
N GLY A 166 -24.90 -16.56 -2.40
CA GLY A 166 -25.41 -15.21 -2.59
C GLY A 166 -24.35 -14.12 -2.38
N LEU A 167 -23.07 -14.48 -2.38
CA LEU A 167 -21.95 -13.55 -2.37
C LEU A 167 -21.90 -12.82 -3.71
N ASN A 168 -21.74 -11.50 -3.67
CA ASN A 168 -21.90 -10.66 -4.85
C ASN A 168 -20.58 -9.96 -5.20
N ASP A 169 -19.87 -10.52 -6.20
CA ASP A 169 -18.59 -9.96 -6.66
C ASP A 169 -18.72 -8.53 -7.20
N ASN A 170 -19.86 -8.17 -7.79
CA ASN A 170 -20.07 -6.80 -8.23
C ASN A 170 -20.10 -5.85 -7.04
N VAL A 171 -20.83 -6.18 -5.97
CA VAL A 171 -20.83 -5.39 -4.73
C VAL A 171 -19.43 -5.34 -4.11
N VAL A 172 -18.68 -6.45 -4.13
CA VAL A 172 -17.28 -6.46 -3.66
C VAL A 172 -16.43 -5.45 -4.44
N ARG A 173 -16.43 -5.56 -5.77
CA ARG A 173 -15.64 -4.74 -6.69
C ARG A 173 -16.04 -3.26 -6.66
N SER A 174 -17.33 -2.95 -6.76
CA SER A 174 -17.81 -1.58 -6.98
C SER A 174 -18.14 -0.81 -5.70
N GLU A 175 -18.29 -1.50 -4.56
CA GLU A 175 -18.67 -0.84 -3.31
C GLU A 175 -17.74 -1.19 -2.14
N ILE A 176 -17.53 -2.47 -1.81
CA ILE A 176 -16.74 -2.87 -0.64
C ILE A 176 -15.26 -2.51 -0.79
N ASN A 177 -14.62 -2.89 -1.89
CA ASN A 177 -13.19 -2.61 -2.10
C ASN A 177 -12.90 -1.10 -2.08
N PRO A 178 -13.69 -0.23 -2.75
CA PRO A 178 -13.56 1.22 -2.59
C PRO A 178 -13.71 1.73 -1.15
N LEU A 179 -14.55 1.10 -0.32
CA LEU A 179 -14.66 1.45 1.10
C LEU A 179 -13.46 0.97 1.92
N ILE A 180 -12.95 -0.24 1.66
CA ILE A 180 -11.73 -0.76 2.29
C ILE A 180 -10.51 0.10 1.91
N ALA A 181 -10.43 0.56 0.66
CA ALA A 181 -9.36 1.40 0.17
C ALA A 181 -9.27 2.77 0.88
N GLN A 182 -10.36 3.22 1.53
CA GLN A 182 -10.38 4.46 2.30
C GLN A 182 -9.80 4.30 3.72
N LEU A 183 -9.64 3.08 4.23
CA LEU A 183 -9.20 2.84 5.61
C LEU A 183 -7.85 3.53 5.97
N PRO A 184 -6.82 3.56 5.09
CA PRO A 184 -5.55 4.24 5.36
C PRO A 184 -5.69 5.75 5.60
N ALA A 185 -6.74 6.39 5.06
CA ALA A 185 -7.01 7.81 5.30
C ALA A 185 -7.48 8.08 6.73
N PHE A 186 -7.99 7.06 7.43
CA PHE A 186 -8.50 7.18 8.79
C PHE A 186 -7.59 6.57 9.85
N ARG A 187 -6.82 5.53 9.52
CA ARG A 187 -5.98 4.77 10.46
C ARG A 187 -4.69 4.33 9.80
N ASP A 188 -3.65 4.12 10.62
CA ASP A 188 -2.38 3.53 10.19
C ASP A 188 -2.55 2.04 9.87
N VAL A 189 -3.06 1.76 8.68
CA VAL A 189 -3.26 0.42 8.13
C VAL A 189 -2.71 0.38 6.70
N GLN A 190 -2.28 -0.80 6.27
CA GLN A 190 -1.81 -1.03 4.89
C GLN A 190 -2.76 -1.93 4.14
N ILE A 191 -3.14 -1.53 2.94
CA ILE A 191 -3.97 -2.36 2.06
C ILE A 191 -3.08 -3.33 1.31
N ILE A 192 -3.50 -4.59 1.27
CA ILE A 192 -2.91 -5.62 0.41
C ILE A 192 -3.95 -5.94 -0.67
N ASP A 193 -3.64 -5.58 -1.92
CA ASP A 193 -4.50 -5.97 -3.03
C ASP A 193 -4.30 -7.47 -3.34
N THR A 194 -5.27 -8.25 -2.91
CA THR A 194 -5.38 -9.68 -3.22
C THR A 194 -6.49 -9.94 -4.23
N TYR A 195 -7.31 -8.92 -4.56
CA TYR A 195 -8.43 -9.07 -5.49
C TYR A 195 -7.93 -9.17 -6.92
N ILE A 196 -7.09 -8.24 -7.39
CA ILE A 196 -6.58 -8.23 -8.77
C ILE A 196 -5.80 -9.51 -9.10
N PRO A 197 -4.80 -9.94 -8.29
CA PRO A 197 -4.03 -11.15 -8.60
C PRO A 197 -4.91 -12.41 -8.66
N LEU A 198 -5.87 -12.55 -7.74
CA LEU A 198 -6.82 -13.67 -7.75
C LEU A 198 -7.92 -13.51 -8.81
N LYS A 199 -8.07 -12.31 -9.39
CA LYS A 199 -9.04 -12.05 -10.45
C LYS A 199 -8.69 -12.84 -11.71
N GLU A 200 -7.42 -12.82 -12.04
CA GLU A 200 -6.88 -13.45 -13.25
C GLU A 200 -6.67 -14.96 -13.05
N ALA A 201 -6.48 -15.39 -11.80
CA ALA A 201 -6.22 -16.77 -11.42
C ALA A 201 -7.48 -17.55 -11.00
N ARG A 202 -8.53 -17.56 -11.84
CA ARG A 202 -9.83 -18.19 -11.53
C ARG A 202 -9.76 -19.68 -11.18
N ASN A 203 -8.77 -20.39 -11.72
CA ASN A 203 -8.50 -21.80 -11.45
C ASN A 203 -8.03 -22.08 -10.01
N LEU A 204 -7.74 -21.03 -9.22
CA LEU A 204 -7.36 -21.12 -7.82
C LEU A 204 -8.56 -21.10 -6.85
N LEU A 205 -9.78 -20.98 -7.38
CA LEU A 205 -11.02 -21.14 -6.63
C LEU A 205 -11.51 -22.60 -6.73
N GLN A 206 -12.10 -23.08 -5.63
CA GLN A 206 -12.86 -24.30 -5.59
C GLN A 206 -14.09 -24.20 -6.51
N ALA A 207 -14.71 -25.34 -6.81
CA ALA A 207 -15.87 -25.42 -7.71
C ALA A 207 -17.09 -24.62 -7.23
N ASP A 208 -17.11 -24.22 -5.96
CA ASP A 208 -18.16 -23.36 -5.39
C ASP A 208 -18.04 -21.88 -5.78
N GLY A 209 -16.93 -21.50 -6.43
CA GLY A 209 -16.68 -20.16 -6.92
C GLY A 209 -16.28 -19.13 -5.87
N VAL A 210 -15.98 -19.55 -4.63
CA VAL A 210 -15.74 -18.64 -3.50
C VAL A 210 -14.49 -19.00 -2.73
N HIS A 211 -14.32 -20.29 -2.41
CA HIS A 211 -13.27 -20.72 -1.52
C HIS A 211 -12.00 -21.03 -2.29
N LEU A 212 -10.82 -20.74 -1.72
CA LEU A 212 -9.55 -21.02 -2.36
C LEU A 212 -9.22 -22.51 -2.34
N THR A 213 -8.61 -23.03 -3.41
CA THR A 213 -7.94 -24.34 -3.38
C THR A 213 -6.68 -24.27 -2.51
N THR A 214 -5.99 -25.40 -2.31
CA THR A 214 -4.67 -25.42 -1.64
C THR A 214 -3.68 -24.52 -2.38
N GLU A 215 -3.67 -24.54 -3.71
CA GLU A 215 -2.82 -23.69 -4.55
C GLU A 215 -3.24 -22.21 -4.42
N GLY A 216 -4.54 -21.91 -4.42
CA GLY A 216 -5.04 -20.55 -4.22
C GLY A 216 -4.69 -19.97 -2.85
N ALA A 217 -4.78 -20.79 -1.81
CA ALA A 217 -4.35 -20.43 -0.46
C ALA A 217 -2.83 -20.23 -0.39
N GLY A 218 -2.04 -21.00 -1.15
CA GLY A 218 -0.60 -20.81 -1.29
C GLY A 218 -0.26 -19.47 -1.95
N TYR A 219 -0.91 -19.18 -3.07
CA TYR A 219 -0.73 -17.91 -3.80
C TYR A 219 -1.08 -16.69 -2.94
N LEU A 220 -2.20 -16.76 -2.21
CA LEU A 220 -2.58 -15.71 -1.26
C LEU A 220 -1.55 -15.56 -0.13
N ALA A 221 -1.04 -16.67 0.41
CA ALA A 221 -0.03 -16.66 1.46
C ALA A 221 1.29 -16.03 1.01
N GLU A 222 1.67 -16.22 -0.26
CA GLU A 222 2.85 -15.59 -0.87
C GLU A 222 2.70 -14.08 -0.96
N ILE A 223 1.58 -13.58 -1.50
CA ILE A 223 1.29 -12.14 -1.59
C ILE A 223 1.37 -11.49 -0.21
N VAL A 224 0.67 -12.07 0.77
CA VAL A 224 0.58 -11.50 2.13
C VAL A 224 1.90 -11.63 2.87
N GLY A 225 2.53 -12.81 2.85
CA GLY A 225 3.79 -13.08 3.54
C GLY A 225 4.93 -12.20 3.03
N SER A 226 5.01 -11.99 1.72
CA SER A 226 6.04 -11.13 1.13
C SER A 226 5.85 -9.66 1.52
N THR A 227 4.60 -9.20 1.54
CA THR A 227 4.24 -7.86 1.99
C THR A 227 4.61 -7.63 3.47
N ILE A 228 4.37 -8.61 4.33
CA ILE A 228 4.72 -8.55 5.76
C ILE A 228 6.24 -8.41 5.95
N LEU A 229 7.02 -9.14 5.18
CA LEU A 229 8.48 -9.11 5.28
C LEU A 229 9.11 -7.84 4.68
N GLY A 230 8.30 -6.92 4.16
CA GLY A 230 8.78 -5.69 3.53
C GLY A 230 9.55 -5.96 2.23
N MET A 231 9.46 -7.18 1.71
CA MET A 231 9.92 -7.50 0.39
C MET A 231 8.92 -6.87 -0.57
N ARG A 232 9.36 -5.83 -1.27
CA ARG A 232 8.61 -5.34 -2.42
C ARG A 232 8.63 -6.49 -3.43
N GLY A 233 7.52 -7.23 -3.52
CA GLY A 233 7.36 -8.40 -4.40
C GLY A 233 7.31 -8.05 -5.89
N THR A 234 7.97 -6.97 -6.29
CA THR A 234 7.98 -6.45 -7.66
C THR A 234 9.43 -6.33 -8.11
N PRO A 235 9.83 -6.88 -9.28
CA PRO A 235 11.19 -6.77 -9.80
C PRO A 235 11.68 -5.36 -10.20
N ASP A 236 10.99 -4.32 -9.74
CA ASP A 236 11.41 -2.92 -9.82
C ASP A 236 12.34 -2.63 -8.63
N PHE A 237 13.62 -2.89 -8.84
CA PHE A 237 14.66 -2.72 -7.83
C PHE A 237 15.10 -1.27 -7.68
N THR A 238 14.75 -0.44 -8.67
CA THR A 238 15.14 0.98 -8.72
C THR A 238 14.07 1.88 -8.12
N GLY A 239 12.85 1.38 -7.99
CA GLY A 239 11.68 2.08 -7.45
C GLY A 239 11.14 3.14 -8.39
N ASP A 240 11.44 3.06 -9.69
CA ASP A 240 11.02 4.04 -10.70
C ASP A 240 9.68 3.71 -11.36
N GLY A 241 9.07 2.60 -10.94
CA GLY A 241 7.79 2.14 -11.43
C GLY A 241 7.86 1.44 -12.78
N LYS A 242 9.04 0.97 -13.20
CA LYS A 242 9.21 0.16 -14.41
C LYS A 242 10.07 -1.06 -14.08
N VAL A 243 9.89 -2.12 -14.86
CA VAL A 243 10.84 -3.23 -14.88
C VAL A 243 11.57 -3.19 -16.20
N ASP A 244 12.78 -2.62 -16.18
CA ASP A 244 13.52 -2.35 -17.40
C ASP A 244 15.03 -2.65 -17.28
N THR A 245 15.81 -2.03 -18.18
CA THR A 245 17.26 -2.25 -18.24
C THR A 245 17.96 -1.83 -16.96
N GLN A 246 17.42 -0.85 -16.23
CA GLN A 246 18.02 -0.34 -15.01
C GLN A 246 17.89 -1.35 -13.84
N ASP A 247 16.77 -2.09 -13.76
CA ASP A 247 16.58 -3.18 -12.81
C ASP A 247 17.45 -4.40 -13.17
N LEU A 248 17.54 -4.72 -14.46
CA LEU A 248 18.45 -5.76 -14.93
C LEU A 248 19.91 -5.43 -14.60
N LEU A 249 20.33 -4.19 -14.79
CA LEU A 249 21.68 -3.75 -14.41
C LEU A 249 21.90 -3.87 -12.91
N ARG A 250 20.86 -3.58 -12.09
CA ARG A 250 20.93 -3.73 -10.65
C ARG A 250 21.06 -5.20 -10.23
N MET A 251 20.34 -6.12 -10.87
CA MET A 251 20.45 -7.57 -10.65
C MET A 251 21.83 -8.09 -11.08
N ILE A 252 22.30 -7.74 -12.29
CA ILE A 252 23.62 -8.16 -12.81
C ILE A 252 24.76 -7.68 -11.90
N ALA A 253 24.65 -6.48 -11.33
CA ALA A 253 25.66 -5.94 -10.41
C ALA A 253 25.84 -6.82 -9.14
N SER A 254 24.81 -7.58 -8.78
CA SER A 254 24.80 -8.48 -7.63
C SER A 254 24.89 -9.96 -8.01
N TRP A 255 25.13 -10.28 -9.28
CA TRP A 255 25.20 -11.66 -9.78
C TRP A 255 26.22 -12.51 -9.02
N GLY A 256 25.79 -13.69 -8.58
CA GLY A 256 26.58 -14.63 -7.77
C GLY A 256 26.83 -14.16 -6.34
N ARG A 257 26.15 -13.11 -5.86
CA ARG A 257 26.26 -12.59 -4.49
C ARG A 257 24.96 -12.85 -3.73
N ASN A 258 25.08 -12.90 -2.41
CA ASN A 258 23.95 -12.86 -1.50
C ASN A 258 23.52 -11.39 -1.31
N ASP A 259 22.68 -10.91 -2.21
CA ASP A 259 22.07 -9.58 -2.15
C ASP A 259 20.53 -9.72 -2.10
N PRO A 260 19.95 -9.76 -0.90
CA PRO A 260 18.51 -9.92 -0.69
C PRO A 260 17.64 -8.84 -1.33
N SER A 261 18.22 -7.73 -1.83
CA SER A 261 17.47 -6.66 -2.49
C SER A 261 17.09 -6.99 -3.94
N VAL A 262 17.75 -7.98 -4.55
CA VAL A 262 17.52 -8.40 -5.94
C VAL A 262 17.47 -9.92 -6.13
N ASP A 263 17.65 -10.67 -5.04
CA ASP A 263 17.51 -12.12 -4.94
C ASP A 263 16.03 -12.46 -4.72
N ILE A 264 15.33 -12.71 -5.83
CA ILE A 264 13.86 -12.84 -5.94
C ILE A 264 13.41 -14.26 -6.30
N ALA A 265 14.34 -15.18 -6.57
CA ALA A 265 14.06 -16.54 -6.99
C ALA A 265 15.06 -17.57 -6.43
N PRO A 266 14.61 -18.79 -6.09
CA PRO A 266 13.22 -19.22 -6.11
C PRO A 266 12.39 -18.42 -5.10
N PRO A 267 11.14 -18.09 -5.46
CA PRO A 267 10.28 -17.32 -4.58
C PRO A 267 10.04 -18.08 -3.27
N PRO A 268 9.76 -17.38 -2.18
CA PRO A 268 9.57 -15.91 -2.10
C PRO A 268 10.84 -15.06 -1.91
N PHE A 269 12.02 -15.68 -1.82
CA PHE A 269 13.12 -15.13 -1.03
C PHE A 269 14.50 -15.13 -1.66
N GLY A 270 14.57 -15.63 -2.89
CA GLY A 270 15.87 -15.99 -3.42
C GLY A 270 16.40 -17.30 -2.85
N ASP A 271 17.51 -17.80 -3.38
CA ASP A 271 18.26 -18.90 -2.77
C ASP A 271 19.54 -18.43 -2.05
N GLY A 272 19.65 -17.12 -1.80
CA GLY A 272 20.82 -16.49 -1.20
C GLY A 272 21.91 -16.20 -2.22
N ILE A 273 21.63 -16.40 -3.52
CA ILE A 273 22.54 -16.15 -4.63
C ILE A 273 21.74 -15.61 -5.81
N VAL A 274 22.02 -14.38 -6.20
CA VAL A 274 21.46 -13.82 -7.43
C VAL A 274 21.97 -14.61 -8.64
N ASP A 275 21.09 -15.38 -9.26
CA ASP A 275 21.38 -16.32 -10.32
C ASP A 275 20.34 -16.28 -11.47
N ARG A 276 20.41 -17.30 -12.33
CA ARG A 276 19.54 -17.39 -13.51
C ARG A 276 18.05 -17.44 -13.14
N LYS A 277 17.68 -18.02 -12.01
CA LYS A 277 16.28 -18.11 -11.58
C LYS A 277 15.75 -16.72 -11.29
N ASP A 278 16.55 -15.83 -10.71
CA ASP A 278 16.16 -14.44 -10.43
C ASP A 278 15.88 -13.71 -11.73
N LEU A 279 16.78 -13.90 -12.70
CA LEU A 279 16.64 -13.34 -14.03
C LEU A 279 15.37 -13.86 -14.73
N GLU A 280 15.05 -15.14 -14.59
CA GLU A 280 13.83 -15.72 -15.15
C GLU A 280 12.57 -15.11 -14.52
N VAL A 281 12.60 -14.71 -13.24
CA VAL A 281 11.49 -13.97 -12.61
C VAL A 281 11.45 -12.53 -13.09
N LEU A 282 12.57 -11.79 -13.08
CA LEU A 282 12.66 -10.42 -13.60
C LEU A 282 12.11 -10.32 -15.03
N MET A 283 12.50 -11.25 -15.91
CA MET A 283 12.09 -11.26 -17.32
C MET A 283 10.59 -11.51 -17.53
N ARG A 284 9.87 -12.11 -16.58
CA ARG A 284 8.40 -12.25 -16.65
C ARG A 284 7.68 -10.91 -16.49
N TYR A 285 8.35 -9.94 -15.86
CA TYR A 285 7.81 -8.62 -15.61
C TYR A 285 8.39 -7.56 -16.56
N TRP A 286 9.20 -7.97 -17.55
CA TRP A 286 9.91 -7.05 -18.44
C TRP A 286 8.99 -6.11 -19.20
N GLY A 287 9.24 -4.80 -19.10
CA GLY A 287 8.46 -3.77 -19.78
C GLY A 287 7.11 -3.46 -19.13
N GLN A 288 6.81 -4.01 -17.95
CA GLN A 288 5.62 -3.65 -17.17
C GLN A 288 5.86 -2.34 -16.40
N GLU A 289 4.86 -1.47 -16.39
CA GLU A 289 4.83 -0.28 -15.52
C GLU A 289 4.21 -0.66 -14.17
N MET A 290 5.03 -0.65 -13.13
CA MET A 290 4.66 -0.93 -11.75
C MET A 290 4.29 0.38 -11.02
N GLY A 291 3.21 0.38 -10.26
CA GLY A 291 2.70 1.62 -9.65
C GLY A 291 1.94 2.52 -10.63
N LEU A 292 1.43 1.94 -11.71
CA LEU A 292 0.47 2.56 -12.61
C LEU A 292 -0.78 2.93 -11.78
N LEU A 293 -0.95 4.23 -11.48
CA LEU A 293 -2.06 4.72 -10.66
C LEU A 293 -3.37 4.82 -11.45
N ALA A 294 -3.27 4.98 -12.77
CA ALA A 294 -4.36 4.93 -13.72
C ALA A 294 -3.81 4.80 -15.14
N CYS A 295 -4.48 4.07 -16.02
CA CYS A 295 -4.16 3.94 -17.45
C CYS A 295 -5.41 3.71 -18.29
N TRP A 296 -5.69 4.60 -19.24
CA TRP A 296 -6.82 4.45 -20.17
C TRP A 296 -6.28 4.07 -21.54
N ALA A 297 -6.51 2.82 -21.95
CA ALA A 297 -6.10 2.31 -23.26
C ALA A 297 -6.90 2.97 -24.41
N LEU A 298 -8.10 3.49 -24.09
CA LEU A 298 -9.01 4.14 -25.03
C LEU A 298 -9.37 3.25 -26.24
N ASP A 299 -9.57 1.97 -25.98
CA ASP A 299 -9.86 0.93 -26.95
C ASP A 299 -11.27 0.34 -26.81
N GLU A 300 -12.13 0.97 -26.01
CA GLU A 300 -13.53 0.58 -25.89
C GLU A 300 -14.26 0.68 -27.24
N ALA A 301 -15.20 -0.25 -27.47
CA ALA A 301 -15.97 -0.31 -28.71
C ALA A 301 -17.18 0.64 -28.72
N GLU A 302 -17.74 0.95 -27.55
CA GLU A 302 -18.92 1.80 -27.37
C GLU A 302 -19.05 2.28 -25.91
N GLY A 303 -19.94 3.26 -25.69
CA GLY A 303 -20.28 3.75 -24.34
C GLY A 303 -19.66 5.10 -23.97
N LEU A 304 -19.90 5.55 -22.74
CA LEU A 304 -19.48 6.86 -22.23
C LEU A 304 -18.34 6.77 -21.21
N VAL A 305 -17.73 5.60 -21.04
CA VAL A 305 -16.69 5.36 -20.03
C VAL A 305 -15.43 4.88 -20.74
N ALA A 306 -14.30 5.53 -20.44
CA ALA A 306 -12.97 5.03 -20.71
C ALA A 306 -12.51 4.31 -19.44
N PHE A 307 -12.26 3.01 -19.52
CA PHE A 307 -11.91 2.22 -18.35
C PHE A 307 -10.45 2.39 -18.00
N ASP A 308 -10.21 2.58 -16.71
CA ASP A 308 -8.87 2.56 -16.15
C ASP A 308 -8.40 1.10 -16.05
N SER A 309 -7.46 0.72 -16.91
CA SER A 309 -6.82 -0.60 -16.95
C SER A 309 -5.97 -0.89 -15.71
N ALA A 310 -5.51 0.16 -15.01
CA ALA A 310 -4.82 0.03 -13.71
C ALA A 310 -5.81 -0.04 -12.54
N GLY A 311 -7.02 0.49 -12.74
CA GLY A 311 -8.17 0.39 -11.86
C GLY A 311 -8.38 1.60 -10.93
N GLY A 312 -9.66 1.91 -10.68
CA GLY A 312 -10.06 2.89 -9.66
C GLY A 312 -10.31 4.31 -10.15
N ASN A 313 -9.96 4.66 -11.39
CA ASN A 313 -10.11 6.01 -11.92
C ASN A 313 -10.84 6.10 -13.28
N ASP A 314 -11.84 5.25 -13.53
CA ASP A 314 -12.60 5.27 -14.80
C ASP A 314 -12.98 6.69 -15.26
N GLY A 315 -12.64 6.99 -16.51
CA GLY A 315 -12.89 8.29 -17.12
C GLY A 315 -14.27 8.36 -17.76
N THR A 316 -14.99 9.47 -17.59
CA THR A 316 -16.26 9.70 -18.27
C THR A 316 -16.05 10.57 -19.50
N LEU A 317 -16.56 10.15 -20.65
CA LEU A 317 -16.53 10.91 -21.90
C LEU A 317 -17.46 12.12 -21.80
N VAL A 318 -16.94 13.29 -22.14
CA VAL A 318 -17.65 14.59 -22.18
C VAL A 318 -17.50 15.15 -23.60
N GLY A 319 -18.55 15.77 -24.15
CA GLY A 319 -18.48 16.43 -25.46
C GLY A 319 -18.48 15.48 -26.66
N SER A 320 -19.03 14.27 -26.50
CA SER A 320 -19.28 13.28 -27.57
C SER A 320 -18.07 12.84 -28.41
N PRO A 321 -16.94 12.43 -27.79
CA PRO A 321 -15.89 11.72 -28.53
C PRO A 321 -16.41 10.35 -29.02
N VAL A 322 -15.85 9.83 -30.12
CA VAL A 322 -16.34 8.66 -30.86
C VAL A 322 -15.32 7.53 -30.82
N TRP A 323 -15.72 6.35 -30.35
CA TRP A 323 -14.89 5.15 -30.35
C TRP A 323 -14.58 4.67 -31.78
N GLN A 324 -13.33 4.28 -32.01
CA GLN A 324 -12.81 3.79 -33.30
C GLN A 324 -12.16 2.42 -33.10
N PRO A 325 -12.93 1.35 -32.89
CA PRO A 325 -12.42 0.01 -32.54
C PRO A 325 -11.60 -0.65 -33.66
N ALA A 326 -11.68 -0.16 -34.90
CA ALA A 326 -10.90 -0.64 -36.03
C ALA A 326 -9.73 0.30 -36.43
N ALA A 327 -9.52 1.39 -35.69
CA ALA A 327 -8.42 2.34 -35.90
C ALA A 327 -7.38 2.24 -34.76
N GLY A 328 -6.41 3.15 -34.74
CA GLY A 328 -5.33 3.14 -33.76
C GLY A 328 -4.22 2.13 -34.09
N LYS A 329 -3.15 2.12 -33.28
CA LYS A 329 -2.01 1.18 -33.47
C LYS A 329 -2.19 -0.14 -32.69
N ILE A 330 -2.97 -0.13 -31.61
CA ILE A 330 -3.18 -1.26 -30.69
C ILE A 330 -4.63 -1.16 -30.18
N GLY A 331 -5.43 -2.22 -30.29
CA GLY A 331 -6.72 -2.37 -29.60
C GLY A 331 -7.89 -1.51 -30.08
N GLY A 332 -7.64 -0.31 -30.60
CA GLY A 332 -8.66 0.68 -30.95
C GLY A 332 -8.13 2.10 -30.74
N ALA A 333 -9.02 3.10 -30.80
CA ALA A 333 -8.73 4.47 -30.38
C ALA A 333 -10.02 5.25 -30.04
N LEU A 334 -9.91 6.33 -29.27
CA LEU A 334 -10.99 7.31 -29.07
C LEU A 334 -10.72 8.56 -29.92
N GLN A 335 -11.68 8.93 -30.78
CA GLN A 335 -11.60 10.14 -31.60
C GLN A 335 -12.28 11.32 -30.88
N PHE A 336 -11.52 12.38 -30.60
CA PHE A 336 -12.04 13.64 -30.06
C PHE A 336 -12.38 14.60 -31.20
N GLY A 337 -13.59 15.18 -31.20
CA GLY A 337 -14.03 16.17 -32.19
C GLY A 337 -13.62 17.61 -31.87
N ASP A 338 -13.94 18.55 -32.77
CA ASP A 338 -13.41 19.93 -32.76
C ASP A 338 -13.94 20.85 -31.65
N VAL A 339 -14.91 20.43 -30.84
CA VAL A 339 -15.50 21.27 -29.77
C VAL A 339 -15.70 20.48 -28.48
N GLY A 340 -14.82 20.73 -27.50
CA GLY A 340 -15.07 20.43 -26.09
C GLY A 340 -15.08 18.95 -25.69
N ALA A 341 -14.58 18.04 -26.53
CA ALA A 341 -14.53 16.62 -26.23
C ALA A 341 -13.34 16.28 -25.30
N CYS A 342 -13.60 15.62 -24.17
CA CYS A 342 -12.55 15.13 -23.27
C CYS A 342 -13.00 13.88 -22.49
N VAL A 343 -12.03 13.18 -21.90
CA VAL A 343 -12.29 12.14 -20.89
C VAL A 343 -12.04 12.76 -19.52
N ARG A 344 -13.04 12.78 -18.65
CA ARG A 344 -12.98 13.36 -17.30
C ARG A 344 -12.83 12.24 -16.27
N THR A 345 -11.68 12.19 -15.61
CA THR A 345 -11.34 11.16 -14.62
C THR A 345 -11.44 11.71 -13.20
N PRO A 346 -11.61 10.85 -12.17
CA PRO A 346 -11.34 11.22 -10.78
C PRO A 346 -9.88 11.68 -10.60
N PHE A 347 -9.62 12.45 -9.55
CA PHE A 347 -8.32 13.06 -9.30
C PHE A 347 -7.28 12.01 -8.88
N VAL A 348 -6.27 11.78 -9.74
CA VAL A 348 -5.33 10.65 -9.64
C VAL A 348 -4.20 10.86 -8.61
N ARG A 349 -3.99 12.08 -8.07
CA ARG A 349 -2.99 12.32 -7.00
C ARG A 349 -3.23 13.60 -6.19
N SER A 350 -3.35 13.46 -4.87
CA SER A 350 -3.40 14.57 -3.91
C SER A 350 -2.03 14.97 -3.36
N PRO A 351 -1.73 16.28 -3.18
CA PRO A 351 -0.57 16.75 -2.42
C PRO A 351 -0.55 16.30 -0.94
N SER A 352 -1.61 15.61 -0.48
CA SER A 352 -1.76 15.12 0.88
C SER A 352 -1.25 13.69 1.12
N GLU A 353 -0.72 12.97 0.12
CA GLU A 353 -0.25 11.58 0.34
C GLU A 353 1.12 11.30 -0.30
N GLY A 354 2.11 10.97 0.57
CA GLY A 354 3.40 10.37 0.20
C GLY A 354 4.62 10.75 1.04
N ALA A 355 4.66 11.95 1.62
CA ALA A 355 5.66 12.40 2.59
C ALA A 355 5.14 13.65 3.34
N TRP A 356 5.79 14.03 4.44
CA TRP A 356 5.56 15.35 5.06
C TRP A 356 5.97 16.44 4.08
N HIS A 357 5.04 17.35 3.74
CA HIS A 357 5.30 18.51 2.90
C HIS A 357 5.17 19.81 3.68
N ARG A 358 6.11 20.74 3.51
CA ARG A 358 6.10 22.06 4.17
C ARG A 358 5.66 23.14 3.19
N VAL A 359 4.48 23.73 3.40
CA VAL A 359 3.99 24.86 2.59
C VAL A 359 4.22 26.17 3.32
N ALA A 360 4.93 27.11 2.70
CA ALA A 360 5.19 28.44 3.26
C ALA A 360 4.74 29.54 2.32
N PHE A 361 4.12 30.58 2.88
CA PHE A 361 3.84 31.82 2.17
C PHE A 361 4.74 32.92 2.72
N VAL A 362 5.61 33.47 1.88
CA VAL A 362 6.65 34.43 2.26
C VAL A 362 6.41 35.76 1.56
N TRP A 363 6.54 36.86 2.29
CA TRP A 363 6.59 38.20 1.70
C TRP A 363 7.93 38.86 2.01
N ASP A 364 8.66 39.27 0.96
CA ASP A 364 10.02 39.85 1.06
C ASP A 364 10.03 41.39 1.01
N GLY A 365 8.86 42.03 0.99
CA GLY A 365 8.68 43.47 0.82
C GLY A 365 8.26 43.88 -0.58
N SER A 366 8.49 43.03 -1.59
CA SER A 366 8.14 43.31 -3.00
C SER A 366 7.42 42.14 -3.68
N ASN A 367 7.66 40.91 -3.22
CA ASN A 367 7.12 39.68 -3.80
C ASN A 367 6.42 38.85 -2.75
N ARG A 368 5.34 38.16 -3.17
CA ARG A 368 4.76 37.07 -2.41
C ARG A 368 5.18 35.77 -3.07
N ILE A 369 5.70 34.86 -2.27
CA ILE A 369 6.32 33.62 -2.73
C ILE A 369 5.61 32.48 -2.02
N LEU A 370 5.06 31.55 -2.79
CA LEU A 370 4.57 30.27 -2.28
C LEU A 370 5.68 29.25 -2.45
N CYS A 371 6.10 28.64 -1.34
CA CYS A 371 7.06 27.55 -1.34
C CYS A 371 6.38 26.25 -0.90
N VAL A 372 6.80 25.14 -1.50
CA VAL A 372 6.49 23.77 -1.07
C VAL A 372 7.82 23.06 -0.88
N ASP A 373 8.05 22.46 0.30
CA ASP A 373 9.30 21.81 0.70
C ASP A 373 10.54 22.67 0.52
N ASP A 374 10.42 23.93 0.91
CA ASP A 374 11.48 24.93 0.80
C ASP A 374 11.86 25.30 -0.65
N VAL A 375 11.10 24.80 -1.64
CA VAL A 375 11.22 25.16 -3.06
C VAL A 375 10.14 26.15 -3.44
N GLU A 376 10.53 27.26 -4.05
CA GLU A 376 9.59 28.23 -4.63
C GLU A 376 8.80 27.58 -5.77
N VAL A 377 7.47 27.56 -5.64
CA VAL A 377 6.56 26.98 -6.64
C VAL A 377 5.93 28.09 -7.49
N ILE A 378 5.58 29.21 -6.85
CA ILE A 378 5.04 30.38 -7.56
C ILE A 378 5.38 31.67 -6.84
N ARG A 379 5.59 32.72 -7.63
CA ARG A 379 5.88 34.08 -7.17
C ARG A 379 5.00 35.08 -7.90
N ASP A 380 4.49 36.04 -7.16
CA ASP A 380 3.94 37.27 -7.73
C ASP A 380 4.56 38.52 -7.12
N THR A 381 4.40 39.63 -7.82
CA THR A 381 4.90 40.95 -7.40
C THR A 381 3.76 41.73 -6.76
N GLN A 382 3.96 42.23 -5.55
CA GLN A 382 2.99 43.03 -4.83
C GLN A 382 3.72 44.20 -4.15
N SER A 383 3.44 45.42 -4.59
CA SER A 383 4.13 46.65 -4.15
C SER A 383 3.85 47.05 -2.70
N SER A 384 2.80 46.51 -2.08
CA SER A 384 2.49 46.68 -0.67
C SER A 384 1.52 45.60 -0.19
N LEU A 385 1.62 45.22 1.09
CA LEU A 385 0.52 44.54 1.78
C LEU A 385 -0.33 45.59 2.48
N ALA A 386 -1.64 45.57 2.24
CA ALA A 386 -2.55 46.45 2.96
C ALA A 386 -2.51 46.14 4.46
N PRO A 387 -2.33 47.14 5.34
CA PRO A 387 -2.42 46.91 6.78
C PRO A 387 -3.84 46.44 7.12
N SER A 388 -3.94 45.28 7.77
CA SER A 388 -5.20 44.79 8.32
C SER A 388 -5.34 45.30 9.75
N ALA A 389 -6.36 46.12 10.02
CA ALA A 389 -6.72 46.58 11.36
C ALA A 389 -7.77 45.68 12.04
N GLY A 390 -8.01 44.49 11.48
CA GLY A 390 -8.93 43.48 12.01
C GLY A 390 -8.20 42.28 12.60
N GLY A 391 -8.93 41.45 13.36
CA GLY A 391 -8.42 40.18 13.89
C GLY A 391 -7.95 39.21 12.79
N LEU A 392 -7.07 38.27 13.15
CA LEU A 392 -6.62 37.21 12.25
C LEU A 392 -7.73 36.17 12.05
N ASN A 393 -8.17 36.00 10.80
CA ASN A 393 -9.05 34.89 10.41
C ASN A 393 -8.20 33.70 9.99
N ILE A 394 -8.26 32.60 10.74
CA ILE A 394 -7.67 31.33 10.36
C ILE A 394 -8.74 30.54 9.60
N GLY A 395 -8.43 30.11 8.37
CA GLY A 395 -9.36 29.33 7.54
C GLY A 395 -10.42 30.15 6.77
N ALA A 396 -10.27 31.46 6.66
CA ALA A 396 -11.13 32.30 5.83
C ALA A 396 -10.42 33.58 5.34
N GLY A 397 -10.95 34.20 4.27
CA GLY A 397 -10.48 35.50 3.78
C GLY A 397 -10.68 36.63 4.80
N SER A 398 -9.92 37.73 4.63
CA SER A 398 -9.94 38.88 5.55
C SER A 398 -11.30 39.57 5.65
N THR A 399 -12.15 39.46 4.64
CA THR A 399 -13.51 40.03 4.61
C THR A 399 -14.61 38.99 4.74
N LEU A 400 -14.27 37.72 5.02
CA LEU A 400 -15.22 36.59 5.11
C LEU A 400 -16.13 36.46 3.87
N ALA A 401 -15.62 36.85 2.69
CA ALA A 401 -16.39 36.83 1.47
C ALA A 401 -16.78 35.39 1.08
N PRO A 402 -18.00 35.17 0.54
CA PRO A 402 -18.41 33.86 0.04
C PRO A 402 -17.38 33.30 -0.95
N GLY A 403 -16.96 32.04 -0.75
CA GLY A 403 -15.92 31.38 -1.53
C GLY A 403 -14.49 31.50 -0.98
N THR A 404 -14.26 32.29 0.08
CA THR A 404 -12.92 32.43 0.70
C THR A 404 -12.69 31.53 1.92
N PHE A 405 -13.66 30.69 2.26
CA PHE A 405 -13.61 29.79 3.40
C PHE A 405 -12.85 28.52 3.04
N TRP A 406 -11.88 28.15 3.87
CA TRP A 406 -11.14 26.91 3.74
C TRP A 406 -12.05 25.72 4.04
N SER A 407 -12.17 24.79 3.11
CA SER A 407 -12.87 23.51 3.35
C SER A 407 -11.83 22.41 3.61
N GLY A 408 -11.39 22.29 4.85
CA GLY A 408 -10.43 21.27 5.30
C GLY A 408 -10.06 21.43 6.78
N LEU A 409 -9.28 20.48 7.33
CA LEU A 409 -8.76 20.56 8.70
C LEU A 409 -7.53 21.49 8.74
N ILE A 410 -7.43 22.34 9.76
CA ILE A 410 -6.25 23.16 10.06
C ILE A 410 -5.75 22.72 11.44
N ASP A 411 -4.48 22.31 11.50
CA ASP A 411 -3.81 22.00 12.77
C ASP A 411 -2.60 22.93 12.97
N ASP A 412 -2.34 23.28 14.22
CA ASP A 412 -1.13 23.98 14.69
C ASP A 412 -0.76 25.34 14.02
N VAL A 413 -1.48 26.42 14.36
CA VAL A 413 -1.15 27.79 13.92
C VAL A 413 -0.24 28.51 14.91
N ARG A 414 0.96 28.92 14.45
CA ARG A 414 1.94 29.68 15.26
C ARG A 414 2.24 31.04 14.64
N ILE A 415 2.10 32.10 15.43
CA ILE A 415 2.43 33.47 15.04
C ILE A 415 3.69 33.89 15.79
N TYR A 416 4.69 34.36 15.05
CA TYR A 416 5.93 34.85 15.62
C TYR A 416 6.03 36.36 15.41
N ASN A 417 6.49 37.09 16.42
CA ASN A 417 6.82 38.52 16.32
C ASN A 417 8.20 38.76 15.67
N ARG A 418 8.74 37.75 14.99
CA ARG A 418 10.03 37.78 14.30
C ARG A 418 9.91 37.04 12.98
N ALA A 419 10.69 37.43 11.98
CA ALA A 419 10.85 36.64 10.78
C ALA A 419 11.41 35.26 11.14
N VAL A 420 10.72 34.21 10.70
CA VAL A 420 11.21 32.84 10.80
C VAL A 420 12.17 32.63 9.63
N LYS A 421 13.47 32.49 9.92
CA LYS A 421 14.43 32.12 8.87
C LYS A 421 14.17 30.66 8.48
N LEU A 422 14.05 30.42 7.18
CA LEU A 422 14.20 29.08 6.60
C LEU A 422 15.56 28.55 7.07
N LEU A 423 15.57 27.42 7.78
CA LEU A 423 16.83 26.75 8.12
C LEU A 423 17.43 26.26 6.80
N SER A 424 18.44 26.97 6.29
CA SER A 424 19.29 26.44 5.23
C SER A 424 20.04 25.24 5.78
N LYS A 425 19.94 24.08 5.12
CA LYS A 425 20.98 23.07 5.24
C LYS A 425 22.25 23.55 4.54
#